data_AF-A0A558CXD3-F1
#
_entry.id   AF-A0A558CXD3-F1
#
_cell.length_a   1.000
_cell.length_b   1.000
_cell.length_c   1.000
_cell.angle_alpha   90.00
_cell.angle_beta   90.00
_cell.angle_gamma   90.00
#
_symmetry.space_group_name_H-M   'P 1'
#
loop_
_entity.id
_entity.type
_entity.pdbx_description
1 polymer ?
#
loop_
_entity_poly.entity_id
_entity_poly.type
_entity_poly.pdbx_seq_one_letter_code
_entity_poly.pdbx_strand_id
1 'polypeptide(L)'
;MLGQLSSIQQRETRRWLQLGVLALAIAGLFAILLVLSRSPGMESFFPWIDFFRTALVVHVDQSVLIWFLAMAGVIWSLDNQGASSRILPAVAYSFVLAGTIGIAVAAFVGSGAPLMNNYIPVLQRPLFFIALGLVAVGMALRLALGLRYTDIKGVFGTQARLVHVAAFTVAVAIAVALIVLVYTWFSLPVELEGTAYYEYLFWGAGHVLQFAYTQMLLLAWLLLMNSSGARLPVAPYLINGLLLMGLLPVLWVIVIYLSYDPVSAEMRIAFTRLMQYGGGFPAIPIGLLVIYGLLRGNDLCAAEAKPLRMALWMSLLL
;
A
#
# COMPACT_ATOMS: atom_id res chain seq x y z
N MET A 1 -9.30 2.91 20.66
CA MET A 1 -8.58 3.01 19.37
C MET A 1 -9.35 2.36 18.22
N LEU A 2 -9.93 1.17 18.43
CA LEU A 2 -11.04 0.65 17.62
C LEU A 2 -12.34 0.74 18.45
N GLY A 3 -13.45 1.17 17.85
CA GLY A 3 -14.77 1.05 18.48
C GLY A 3 -15.30 -0.39 18.35
N GLN A 4 -16.47 -0.70 18.92
CA GLN A 4 -17.15 -1.96 18.61
C GLN A 4 -17.42 -2.04 17.11
N LEU A 5 -16.88 -3.08 16.46
CA LEU A 5 -17.06 -3.29 15.02
C LEU A 5 -18.39 -3.99 14.76
N SER A 6 -19.17 -3.46 13.84
CA SER A 6 -20.37 -4.14 13.33
C SER A 6 -20.01 -5.43 12.59
N SER A 7 -20.98 -6.34 12.45
CA SER A 7 -20.78 -7.60 11.69
C SER A 7 -20.42 -7.38 10.22
N ILE A 8 -20.85 -6.26 9.64
CA ILE A 8 -20.49 -5.84 8.27
C ILE A 8 -19.01 -5.46 8.22
N GLN A 9 -18.57 -4.57 9.11
CA GLN A 9 -17.16 -4.15 9.19
C GLN A 9 -16.23 -5.34 9.42
N GLN A 10 -16.59 -6.27 10.32
CA GLN A 10 -15.80 -7.46 10.58
C GLN A 10 -15.68 -8.35 9.33
N ARG A 11 -16.78 -8.56 8.60
CA ARG A 11 -16.78 -9.36 7.37
C ARG A 11 -15.94 -8.74 6.27
N GLU A 12 -16.10 -7.44 6.03
CA GLU A 12 -15.33 -6.73 5.01
C GLU A 12 -13.84 -6.71 5.35
N THR A 13 -13.52 -6.37 6.60
CA THR A 13 -12.15 -6.41 7.13
C THR A 13 -11.52 -7.79 6.92
N ARG A 14 -12.24 -8.87 7.26
CA ARG A 14 -11.75 -10.23 7.07
C ARG A 14 -11.49 -10.57 5.61
N ARG A 15 -12.38 -10.15 4.69
CA ARG A 15 -12.21 -10.41 3.25
C ARG A 15 -10.98 -9.71 2.68
N TRP A 16 -10.79 -8.43 3.02
CA TRP A 16 -9.60 -7.67 2.58
C TRP A 16 -8.31 -8.23 3.20
N LEU A 17 -8.35 -8.64 4.47
CA LEU A 17 -7.22 -9.31 5.10
C LEU A 17 -6.90 -10.65 4.41
N GLN A 18 -7.90 -11.46 4.10
CA GLN A 18 -7.74 -12.72 3.36
C GLN A 18 -7.16 -12.49 1.96
N LEU A 19 -7.58 -11.43 1.27
CA LEU A 19 -6.99 -11.05 -0.02
C LEU A 19 -5.51 -10.67 0.12
N GLY A 20 -5.14 -9.90 1.15
CA GLY A 20 -3.74 -9.59 1.44
C GLY A 20 -2.91 -10.83 1.74
N VAL A 21 -3.45 -11.77 2.52
CA VAL A 21 -2.80 -13.06 2.80
C VAL A 21 -2.67 -13.91 1.53
N LEU A 22 -3.70 -13.94 0.68
CA LEU A 22 -3.64 -14.61 -0.62
C LEU A 22 -2.55 -14.01 -1.51
N ALA A 23 -2.46 -12.68 -1.58
CA ALA A 23 -1.42 -11.99 -2.35
C ALA A 23 -0.02 -12.37 -1.85
N LEU A 24 0.21 -12.34 -0.53
CA LEU A 24 1.49 -12.80 0.04
C LEU A 24 1.76 -14.29 -0.20
N ALA A 25 0.76 -15.15 -0.16
CA ALA A 25 0.92 -16.57 -0.46
C ALA A 25 1.32 -16.80 -1.92
N ILE A 26 0.68 -16.09 -2.86
CA ILE A 26 1.06 -16.09 -4.28
C ILE A 26 2.48 -15.55 -4.43
N ALA A 27 2.80 -14.42 -3.82
CA ALA A 27 4.15 -13.85 -3.87
C ALA A 27 5.20 -14.83 -3.34
N GLY A 28 4.92 -15.52 -2.23
CA GLY A 28 5.80 -16.55 -1.65
C GLY A 28 6.00 -17.74 -2.59
N LEU A 29 4.94 -18.21 -3.27
CA LEU A 29 5.07 -19.23 -4.31
C LEU A 29 5.99 -18.76 -5.44
N PHE A 30 5.80 -17.53 -5.93
CA PHE A 30 6.68 -16.96 -6.96
C PHE A 30 8.12 -16.73 -6.46
N ALA A 31 8.33 -16.46 -5.17
CA ALA A 31 9.66 -16.41 -4.57
C ALA A 31 10.36 -17.77 -4.59
N ILE A 32 9.64 -18.86 -4.32
CA ILE A 32 10.17 -20.23 -4.46
C ILE A 32 10.55 -20.49 -5.93
N LEU A 33 9.66 -20.14 -6.86
CA LEU A 33 9.91 -20.28 -8.30
C LEU A 33 11.13 -19.48 -8.76
N LEU A 34 11.33 -18.27 -8.22
CA LEU A 34 12.54 -17.46 -8.47
C LEU A 34 13.81 -18.19 -8.06
N VAL A 35 13.85 -18.73 -6.84
CA VAL A 35 15.02 -19.46 -6.33
C VAL A 35 15.28 -20.72 -7.17
N LEU A 36 14.23 -21.49 -7.48
CA LEU A 36 14.35 -22.71 -8.28
C LEU A 36 14.85 -22.41 -9.70
N SER A 37 14.38 -21.32 -10.33
CA SER A 37 14.81 -20.91 -11.68
C SER A 37 16.29 -20.54 -11.77
N ARG A 38 16.96 -20.31 -10.63
CA ARG A 38 18.39 -19.98 -10.55
C ARG A 38 19.22 -21.10 -9.93
N SER A 39 18.60 -22.24 -9.60
CA SER A 39 19.26 -23.38 -8.97
C SER A 39 19.93 -24.28 -10.03
N PRO A 40 21.21 -24.67 -9.85
CA PRO A 40 21.89 -25.56 -10.78
C PRO A 40 21.11 -26.86 -11.02
N GLY A 41 21.01 -27.31 -12.27
CA GLY A 41 20.30 -28.53 -12.66
C GLY A 41 18.79 -28.37 -12.90
N MET A 42 18.23 -27.16 -12.73
CA MET A 42 16.80 -26.88 -12.98
C MET A 42 16.50 -26.29 -14.36
N GLU A 43 17.54 -26.13 -15.20
CA GLU A 43 17.46 -25.52 -16.54
C GLU A 43 16.47 -26.24 -17.47
N SER A 44 16.33 -27.56 -17.34
CA SER A 44 15.39 -28.37 -18.14
C SER A 44 13.91 -28.19 -17.74
N PHE A 45 13.64 -27.74 -16.51
CA PHE A 45 12.28 -27.54 -15.99
C PHE A 45 11.79 -26.09 -16.19
N PHE A 46 12.71 -25.13 -16.29
CA PHE A 46 12.42 -23.73 -16.58
C PHE A 46 13.09 -23.33 -17.90
N PRO A 47 12.56 -23.77 -19.05
CA PRO A 47 13.19 -23.59 -20.36
C PRO A 47 13.25 -22.13 -20.85
N TRP A 48 12.69 -21.18 -20.10
CA TRP A 48 12.60 -19.77 -20.50
C TRP A 48 13.63 -18.95 -19.72
N ILE A 49 14.62 -18.39 -20.43
CA ILE A 49 15.62 -17.45 -19.88
C ILE A 49 14.95 -16.28 -19.13
N ASP A 50 13.76 -15.88 -19.55
CA ASP A 50 12.98 -14.80 -18.94
C ASP A 50 11.99 -15.24 -17.84
N PHE A 51 11.96 -16.52 -17.46
CA PHE A 51 11.04 -16.97 -16.40
C PHE A 51 11.38 -16.33 -15.05
N PHE A 52 12.67 -16.14 -14.75
CA PHE A 52 13.09 -15.42 -13.55
C PHE A 52 12.49 -14.02 -13.50
N ARG A 53 12.63 -13.23 -14.59
CA ARG A 53 12.07 -11.88 -14.64
C ARG A 53 10.55 -11.90 -14.59
N THR A 54 9.90 -12.84 -15.27
CA THR A 54 8.45 -13.00 -15.23
C THR A 54 7.94 -13.27 -13.82
N ALA A 55 8.59 -14.20 -13.11
CA ALA A 55 8.27 -14.52 -11.72
C ALA A 55 8.54 -13.34 -10.78
N LEU A 56 9.57 -12.53 -11.06
CA LEU A 56 9.91 -11.36 -10.27
C LEU A 56 8.87 -10.26 -10.40
N VAL A 57 8.35 -10.01 -11.61
CA VAL A 57 7.23 -9.06 -11.83
C VAL A 57 6.06 -9.44 -10.92
N VAL A 58 5.58 -10.69 -11.06
CA VAL A 58 4.42 -11.16 -10.31
C VAL A 58 4.68 -11.17 -8.81
N HIS A 59 5.88 -11.60 -8.37
CA HIS A 59 6.25 -11.57 -6.96
C HIS A 59 6.12 -10.15 -6.38
N VAL A 60 6.68 -9.14 -7.05
CA VAL A 60 6.70 -7.75 -6.60
C VAL A 60 5.29 -7.14 -6.61
N ASP A 61 4.51 -7.34 -7.67
CA ASP A 61 3.12 -6.86 -7.72
C ASP A 61 2.26 -7.45 -6.59
N GLN A 62 2.48 -8.72 -6.26
CA GLN A 62 1.73 -9.40 -5.21
C GLN A 62 2.19 -9.00 -3.80
N SER A 63 3.50 -8.94 -3.55
CA SER A 63 4.07 -8.66 -2.23
C SER A 63 4.03 -7.19 -1.85
N VAL A 64 4.11 -6.28 -2.83
CA VAL A 64 4.13 -4.84 -2.60
C VAL A 64 2.78 -4.24 -2.99
N LEU A 65 2.45 -4.20 -4.28
CA LEU A 65 1.28 -3.45 -4.76
C LEU A 65 -0.04 -3.98 -4.17
N ILE A 66 -0.37 -5.24 -4.43
CA ILE A 66 -1.66 -5.82 -4.07
C ILE A 66 -1.79 -5.98 -2.56
N TRP A 67 -0.74 -6.45 -1.88
CA TRP A 67 -0.77 -6.63 -0.43
C TRP A 67 -1.03 -5.30 0.31
N PHE A 68 -0.30 -4.23 0.00
CA PHE A 68 -0.52 -2.94 0.65
C PHE A 68 -1.89 -2.34 0.29
N LEU A 69 -2.34 -2.45 -0.96
CA LEU A 69 -3.69 -1.98 -1.35
C LEU A 69 -4.79 -2.77 -0.63
N ALA A 70 -4.59 -4.07 -0.39
CA ALA A 70 -5.51 -4.87 0.42
C ALA A 70 -5.53 -4.39 1.88
N MET A 71 -4.39 -3.97 2.45
CA MET A 71 -4.33 -3.37 3.78
C MET A 71 -5.02 -2.01 3.85
N ALA A 72 -4.97 -1.19 2.80
CA ALA A 72 -5.81 0.01 2.70
C ALA A 72 -7.31 -0.35 2.74
N GLY A 73 -7.70 -1.42 2.03
CA GLY A 73 -9.03 -2.01 2.09
C GLY A 73 -9.44 -2.46 3.51
N VAL A 74 -8.52 -3.05 4.28
CA VAL A 74 -8.71 -3.38 5.70
C VAL A 74 -9.00 -2.12 6.52
N ILE A 75 -8.15 -1.10 6.40
CA ILE A 75 -8.25 0.14 7.20
C ILE A 75 -9.56 0.87 6.91
N TRP A 76 -9.94 1.01 5.65
CA TRP A 76 -11.21 1.64 5.29
C TRP A 76 -12.43 0.81 5.68
N SER A 77 -12.28 -0.50 5.87
CA SER A 77 -13.36 -1.37 6.37
C SER A 77 -13.51 -1.26 7.88
N LEU A 78 -12.41 -1.04 8.60
CA LEU A 78 -12.43 -0.73 10.04
C LEU A 78 -13.00 0.66 10.32
N ASP A 79 -12.73 1.64 9.47
CA ASP A 79 -13.25 2.99 9.65
C ASP A 79 -14.74 3.11 9.31
N ASN A 80 -15.23 2.38 8.29
CA ASN A 80 -16.57 2.47 7.67
C ASN A 80 -17.69 2.96 8.63
N GLN A 81 -18.06 4.23 8.50
CA GLN A 81 -18.94 4.95 9.44
C GLN A 81 -20.42 4.97 9.04
N GLY A 82 -20.82 4.35 7.93
CA GLY A 82 -22.20 4.48 7.49
C GLY A 82 -22.61 3.77 6.20
N ALA A 83 -21.79 2.89 5.62
CA ALA A 83 -22.20 2.19 4.40
C ALA A 83 -23.26 1.12 4.70
N SER A 84 -24.51 1.38 4.31
CA SER A 84 -25.62 0.41 4.33
C SER A 84 -25.57 -0.56 3.13
N SER A 85 -24.98 -0.16 2.01
CA SER A 85 -24.95 -0.96 0.78
C SER A 85 -23.84 -1.99 0.79
N ARG A 86 -24.18 -3.25 0.50
CA ARG A 86 -23.24 -4.39 0.43
C ARG A 86 -22.75 -4.67 -0.99
N ILE A 87 -23.44 -4.15 -2.01
CA ILE A 87 -23.21 -4.53 -3.41
C ILE A 87 -21.94 -3.87 -3.93
N LEU A 88 -21.84 -2.55 -3.87
CA LEU A 88 -20.69 -1.80 -4.39
C LEU A 88 -19.36 -2.19 -3.73
N PRO A 89 -19.28 -2.34 -2.38
CA PRO A 89 -18.06 -2.86 -1.75
C PRO A 89 -17.70 -4.28 -2.20
N ALA A 90 -18.69 -5.14 -2.44
CA ALA A 90 -18.45 -6.49 -2.96
C ALA A 90 -17.94 -6.46 -4.41
N VAL A 91 -18.49 -5.60 -5.27
CA VAL A 91 -18.01 -5.40 -6.65
C VAL A 91 -16.56 -4.91 -6.66
N ALA A 92 -16.25 -3.89 -5.84
CA ALA A 92 -14.89 -3.38 -5.69
C ALA A 92 -13.91 -4.49 -5.29
N TYR A 93 -14.28 -5.28 -4.27
CA TYR A 93 -13.51 -6.43 -3.83
C TYR A 93 -13.33 -7.48 -4.92
N SER A 94 -14.40 -7.82 -5.66
CA SER A 94 -14.35 -8.81 -6.74
C SER A 94 -13.43 -8.39 -7.87
N PHE A 95 -13.40 -7.11 -8.24
CA PHE A 95 -12.45 -6.59 -9.24
C PHE A 95 -11.01 -6.72 -8.77
N VAL A 96 -10.70 -6.34 -7.53
CA VAL A 96 -9.35 -6.51 -7.00
C VAL A 96 -8.97 -7.98 -6.92
N LEU A 97 -9.84 -8.86 -6.42
CA LEU A 97 -9.59 -10.30 -6.38
C LEU A 97 -9.34 -10.90 -7.77
N ALA A 98 -10.17 -10.55 -8.75
CA ALA A 98 -10.01 -11.01 -10.12
C ALA A 98 -8.70 -10.51 -10.73
N GLY A 99 -8.34 -9.25 -10.51
CA GLY A 99 -7.07 -8.68 -10.93
C GLY A 99 -5.85 -9.33 -10.24
N THR A 100 -5.94 -9.60 -8.94
CA THR A 100 -4.92 -10.33 -8.17
C THR A 100 -4.65 -11.71 -8.76
N ILE A 101 -5.71 -12.48 -9.06
CA ILE A 101 -5.57 -13.80 -9.68
C ILE A 101 -5.06 -13.66 -11.13
N GLY A 102 -5.58 -12.70 -11.88
CA GLY A 102 -5.20 -12.45 -13.27
C GLY A 102 -3.72 -12.11 -13.44
N ILE A 103 -3.15 -11.28 -12.56
CA ILE A 103 -1.71 -10.96 -12.53
C ILE A 103 -0.89 -12.24 -12.30
N ALA A 104 -1.30 -13.10 -11.38
CA ALA A 104 -0.61 -14.36 -11.11
C ALA A 104 -0.65 -15.32 -12.32
N VAL A 105 -1.82 -15.45 -12.95
CA VAL A 105 -2.03 -16.30 -14.12
C VAL A 105 -1.27 -15.76 -15.35
N ALA A 106 -1.11 -14.45 -15.47
CA ALA A 106 -0.40 -13.81 -16.57
C ALA A 106 1.07 -14.22 -16.69
N ALA A 107 1.69 -14.77 -15.63
CA ALA A 107 3.02 -15.38 -15.72
C ALA A 107 3.07 -16.55 -16.71
N PHE A 108 1.99 -17.34 -16.78
CA PHE A 108 1.93 -18.60 -17.53
C PHE A 108 1.21 -18.47 -18.87
N VAL A 109 0.49 -17.37 -19.10
CA VAL A 109 -0.36 -17.19 -20.27
C VAL A 109 0.09 -15.97 -21.08
N GLY A 110 0.23 -16.17 -22.39
CA GLY A 110 0.58 -15.14 -23.36
C GLY A 110 2.09 -14.96 -23.56
N SER A 111 2.45 -14.27 -24.63
CA SER A 111 3.82 -13.87 -24.96
C SER A 111 4.00 -12.39 -24.69
N GLY A 112 5.17 -12.00 -24.18
CA GLY A 112 5.50 -10.60 -23.92
C GLY A 112 6.66 -10.46 -22.95
N ALA A 113 7.46 -9.42 -23.14
CA ALA A 113 8.65 -9.20 -22.33
C ALA A 113 8.28 -8.78 -20.89
N PRO A 114 8.99 -9.29 -19.87
CA PRO A 114 8.92 -8.77 -18.52
C PRO A 114 9.72 -7.47 -18.43
N LEU A 115 9.05 -6.36 -18.11
CA LEU A 115 9.67 -5.06 -17.93
C LEU A 115 9.74 -4.72 -16.44
N MET A 116 10.97 -4.60 -15.95
CA MET A 116 11.24 -4.12 -14.61
C MET A 116 11.19 -2.59 -14.60
N ASN A 117 10.60 -2.03 -13.56
CA ASN A 117 10.68 -0.61 -13.23
C ASN A 117 10.69 -0.46 -11.71
N ASN A 118 10.88 0.76 -11.22
CA ASN A 118 11.05 1.01 -9.79
C ASN A 118 9.77 0.88 -8.93
N TYR A 119 8.61 0.60 -9.52
CA TYR A 119 7.33 0.67 -8.81
C TYR A 119 6.34 -0.45 -9.12
N ILE A 120 5.81 -0.49 -10.35
CA ILE A 120 4.81 -1.46 -10.79
C ILE A 120 5.39 -2.13 -12.04
N PRO A 121 6.23 -3.17 -11.87
CA PRO A 121 6.78 -3.89 -13.01
C PRO A 121 5.65 -4.50 -13.84
N VAL A 122 5.88 -4.71 -15.14
CA VAL A 122 4.80 -5.18 -16.01
C VAL A 122 5.22 -6.36 -16.87
N LEU A 123 4.29 -7.28 -17.09
CA LEU A 123 4.38 -8.21 -18.21
C LEU A 123 3.68 -7.56 -19.40
N GLN A 124 4.35 -7.39 -20.53
CA GLN A 124 3.74 -6.83 -21.74
C GLN A 124 2.77 -7.82 -22.40
N ARG A 125 1.67 -8.11 -21.71
CA ARG A 125 0.68 -9.14 -22.07
C ARG A 125 -0.72 -8.58 -21.85
N PRO A 126 -1.68 -8.81 -22.76
CA PRO A 126 -3.04 -8.29 -22.61
C PRO A 126 -3.70 -8.68 -21.28
N LEU A 127 -3.56 -9.95 -20.86
CA LEU A 127 -4.11 -10.43 -19.59
C LEU A 127 -3.54 -9.66 -18.39
N PHE A 128 -2.24 -9.36 -18.39
CA PHE A 128 -1.60 -8.62 -17.31
C PHE A 128 -2.18 -7.20 -17.19
N PHE A 129 -2.31 -6.48 -18.32
CA PHE A 129 -2.87 -5.13 -18.31
C PHE A 129 -4.35 -5.09 -17.94
N ILE A 130 -5.16 -6.05 -18.40
CA ILE A 130 -6.56 -6.19 -17.98
C ILE A 130 -6.63 -6.42 -16.47
N ALA A 131 -5.81 -7.33 -15.95
CA ALA A 131 -5.78 -7.67 -14.53
C ALA A 131 -5.33 -6.47 -13.67
N LEU A 132 -4.28 -5.75 -14.07
CA LEU A 132 -3.83 -4.53 -13.42
C LEU A 132 -4.91 -3.43 -13.45
N GLY A 133 -5.60 -3.29 -14.60
CA GLY A 133 -6.74 -2.38 -14.75
C GLY A 133 -7.90 -2.74 -13.81
N LEU A 134 -8.22 -4.02 -13.64
CA LEU A 134 -9.23 -4.47 -12.68
C LEU A 134 -8.85 -4.13 -11.23
N VAL A 135 -7.57 -4.31 -10.84
CA VAL A 135 -7.08 -3.87 -9.53
C VAL A 135 -7.27 -2.35 -9.37
N ALA A 136 -6.85 -1.57 -10.36
CA ALA A 136 -6.95 -0.11 -10.32
C ALA A 136 -8.41 0.37 -10.20
N VAL A 137 -9.32 -0.15 -11.02
CA VAL A 137 -10.76 0.20 -10.97
C VAL A 137 -11.40 -0.26 -9.66
N GLY A 138 -11.10 -1.47 -9.19
CA GLY A 138 -11.61 -1.98 -7.92
C GLY A 138 -11.16 -1.13 -6.73
N MET A 139 -9.88 -0.72 -6.70
CA MET A 139 -9.35 0.16 -5.66
C MET A 139 -9.87 1.59 -5.75
N ALA A 140 -10.02 2.15 -6.96
CA ALA A 140 -10.63 3.46 -7.15
C ALA A 140 -12.09 3.48 -6.67
N LEU A 141 -12.87 2.43 -6.97
CA LEU A 141 -14.23 2.27 -6.46
C LEU A 141 -14.23 2.15 -4.92
N ARG A 142 -13.34 1.34 -4.35
CA ARG A 142 -13.23 1.18 -2.89
C ARG A 142 -12.88 2.50 -2.19
N LEU A 143 -11.97 3.26 -2.76
CA LEU A 143 -11.56 4.59 -2.30
C LEU A 143 -12.74 5.57 -2.36
N ALA A 144 -13.44 5.65 -3.50
CA ALA A 144 -14.59 6.54 -3.67
C ALA A 144 -15.69 6.26 -2.63
N LEU A 145 -15.94 4.96 -2.34
CA LEU A 145 -16.87 4.55 -1.29
C LEU A 145 -16.40 4.98 0.11
N GLY A 146 -15.10 4.90 0.40
CA GLY A 146 -14.55 5.35 1.67
C GLY A 146 -14.67 6.87 1.87
N LEU A 147 -14.25 7.64 0.85
CA LEU A 147 -14.32 9.09 0.86
C LEU A 147 -15.75 9.62 0.99
N ARG A 148 -16.72 8.97 0.34
CA ARG A 148 -18.14 9.35 0.40
C ARG A 148 -18.70 9.44 1.82
N TYR A 149 -18.23 8.57 2.72
CA TYR A 149 -18.73 8.47 4.10
C TYR A 149 -17.70 8.96 5.14
N THR A 150 -16.64 9.63 4.70
CA THR A 150 -15.61 10.16 5.60
C THR A 150 -16.14 11.39 6.33
N ASP A 151 -16.17 11.36 7.66
CA ASP A 151 -16.45 12.54 8.49
C ASP A 151 -15.19 13.42 8.64
N ILE A 152 -15.00 14.36 7.71
CA ILE A 152 -13.83 15.25 7.70
C ILE A 152 -13.73 16.05 9.01
N LYS A 153 -14.86 16.50 9.59
CA LYS A 153 -14.83 17.26 10.85
C LYS A 153 -14.33 16.37 12.00
N GLY A 154 -14.76 15.10 12.00
CA GLY A 154 -14.28 14.07 12.91
C GLY A 154 -12.78 13.81 12.81
N VAL A 155 -12.18 13.85 11.60
CA VAL A 155 -10.73 13.67 11.39
C VAL A 155 -9.91 14.73 12.13
N PHE A 156 -10.31 16.00 12.06
CA PHE A 156 -9.58 17.12 12.67
C PHE A 156 -10.00 17.43 14.11
N GLY A 157 -10.93 16.65 14.67
CA GLY A 157 -11.39 16.80 16.04
C GLY A 157 -10.37 16.30 17.08
N THR A 158 -10.38 16.89 18.27
CA THR A 158 -9.50 16.46 19.39
C THR A 158 -9.81 15.05 19.89
N GLN A 159 -11.00 14.53 19.59
CA GLN A 159 -11.47 13.18 19.93
C GLN A 159 -11.41 12.21 18.74
N ALA A 160 -10.70 12.57 17.66
CA ALA A 160 -10.60 11.73 16.46
C ALA A 160 -10.04 10.34 16.79
N ARG A 161 -10.70 9.30 16.28
CA ARG A 161 -10.19 7.93 16.41
C ARG A 161 -8.95 7.78 15.51
N LEU A 162 -7.90 7.16 16.05
CA LEU A 162 -6.65 6.91 15.32
C LEU A 162 -6.86 6.29 13.93
N VAL A 163 -7.67 5.23 13.87
CA VAL A 163 -7.97 4.51 12.61
C VAL A 163 -8.68 5.42 11.61
N HIS A 164 -9.50 6.36 12.08
CA HIS A 164 -10.20 7.30 11.21
C HIS A 164 -9.23 8.30 10.57
N VAL A 165 -8.31 8.85 11.36
CA VAL A 165 -7.26 9.75 10.86
C VAL A 165 -6.36 9.04 9.86
N ALA A 166 -5.87 7.83 10.19
CA ALA A 166 -5.04 7.04 9.28
C ALA A 166 -5.79 6.61 8.02
N ALA A 167 -7.07 6.22 8.12
CA ALA A 167 -7.91 5.90 6.97
C ALA A 167 -8.00 7.09 6.00
N PHE A 168 -8.18 8.30 6.54
CA PHE A 168 -8.20 9.53 5.77
C PHE A 168 -6.85 9.83 5.11
N THR A 169 -5.73 9.76 5.84
CA THR A 169 -4.41 10.07 5.27
C THR A 169 -4.03 9.08 4.16
N VAL A 170 -4.31 7.80 4.35
CA VAL A 170 -4.16 6.76 3.32
C VAL A 170 -5.06 7.02 2.12
N ALA A 171 -6.32 7.42 2.33
CA ALA A 171 -7.24 7.76 1.25
C ALA A 171 -6.75 8.94 0.40
N VAL A 172 -6.27 10.01 1.03
CA VAL A 172 -5.72 11.17 0.33
C VAL A 172 -4.48 10.77 -0.48
N ALA A 173 -3.54 10.03 0.11
CA ALA A 173 -2.34 9.58 -0.60
C ALA A 173 -2.66 8.70 -1.81
N ILE A 174 -3.56 7.72 -1.67
CA ILE A 174 -3.98 6.85 -2.80
C ILE A 174 -4.77 7.65 -3.85
N ALA A 175 -5.61 8.61 -3.44
CA ALA A 175 -6.32 9.48 -4.37
C ALA A 175 -5.34 10.31 -5.22
N VAL A 176 -4.34 10.92 -4.57
CA VAL A 176 -3.30 11.69 -5.27
C VAL A 176 -2.48 10.78 -6.18
N ALA A 177 -2.13 9.56 -5.75
CA ALA A 177 -1.43 8.60 -6.60
C ALA A 177 -2.22 8.26 -7.87
N LEU A 178 -3.54 8.05 -7.77
CA LEU A 178 -4.42 7.78 -8.92
C LEU A 178 -4.52 9.00 -9.85
N ILE A 179 -4.70 10.21 -9.30
CA ILE A 179 -4.74 11.44 -10.08
C ILE A 179 -3.42 11.62 -10.84
N VAL A 180 -2.30 11.45 -10.16
CA VAL A 180 -0.95 11.54 -10.72
C VAL A 180 -0.73 10.50 -11.82
N LEU A 181 -1.17 9.25 -11.60
CA LEU A 181 -1.07 8.19 -12.61
C LEU A 181 -1.84 8.57 -13.88
N VAL A 182 -3.10 8.99 -13.73
CA VAL A 182 -3.98 9.36 -14.84
C VAL A 182 -3.43 10.57 -15.59
N TYR A 183 -3.03 11.61 -14.84
CA TYR A 183 -2.42 12.81 -15.42
C TYR A 183 -1.15 12.45 -16.21
N THR A 184 -0.27 11.66 -15.62
CA THR A 184 0.98 11.24 -16.27
C THR A 184 0.66 10.44 -17.54
N TRP A 185 -0.27 9.48 -17.48
CA TRP A 185 -0.68 8.71 -18.66
C TRP A 185 -1.09 9.60 -19.83
N PHE A 186 -1.93 10.62 -19.61
CA PHE A 186 -2.34 11.54 -20.66
C PHE A 186 -1.24 12.51 -21.11
N SER A 187 -0.18 12.67 -20.34
CA SER A 187 0.92 13.61 -20.61
C SER A 187 2.13 12.95 -21.27
N LEU A 188 2.21 11.62 -21.28
CA LEU A 188 3.36 10.93 -21.86
C LEU A 188 3.37 11.05 -23.39
N PRO A 189 4.53 11.36 -24.00
CA PRO A 189 4.72 11.32 -25.45
C PRO A 189 4.41 9.94 -26.03
N VAL A 190 3.78 9.91 -27.21
CA VAL A 190 3.36 8.67 -27.88
C VAL A 190 4.56 7.84 -28.34
N GLU A 191 5.72 8.48 -28.51
CA GLU A 191 6.97 7.85 -28.95
C GLU A 191 7.67 7.06 -27.83
N LEU A 192 7.26 7.23 -26.57
CA LEU A 192 7.83 6.46 -25.46
C LEU A 192 7.29 5.03 -25.47
N GLU A 193 8.22 4.07 -25.50
CA GLU A 193 7.88 2.65 -25.49
C GLU A 193 8.69 1.87 -24.43
N GLY A 194 8.28 0.62 -24.22
CA GLY A 194 9.02 -0.35 -23.39
C GLY A 194 9.26 0.13 -21.97
N THR A 195 10.45 -0.17 -21.44
CA THR A 195 10.82 0.14 -20.04
C THR A 195 10.72 1.63 -19.72
N ALA A 196 11.15 2.51 -20.63
CA ALA A 196 11.14 3.94 -20.39
C ALA A 196 9.72 4.47 -20.18
N TYR A 197 8.76 4.03 -21.02
CA TYR A 197 7.36 4.38 -20.88
C TYR A 197 6.81 4.04 -19.48
N TYR A 198 6.94 2.78 -19.05
CA TYR A 198 6.39 2.34 -17.77
C TYR A 198 7.13 2.93 -16.57
N GLU A 199 8.44 3.18 -16.72
CA GLU A 199 9.23 3.87 -15.71
C GLU A 199 8.67 5.28 -15.46
N TYR A 200 8.44 6.09 -16.51
CA TYR A 200 7.85 7.43 -16.34
C TYR A 200 6.40 7.37 -15.87
N LEU A 201 5.59 6.45 -16.43
CA LEU A 201 4.18 6.30 -16.07
C LEU A 201 3.97 6.05 -14.58
N PHE A 202 4.78 5.15 -14.00
CA PHE A 202 4.62 4.74 -12.61
C PHE A 202 5.50 5.50 -11.63
N TRP A 203 6.45 6.33 -12.10
CA TRP A 203 7.37 7.07 -11.23
C TRP A 203 6.63 7.87 -10.19
N GLY A 204 5.86 8.89 -10.59
CA GLY A 204 5.20 9.79 -9.64
C GLY A 204 4.19 9.05 -8.76
N ALA A 205 3.30 8.26 -9.37
CA ALA A 205 2.24 7.54 -8.66
C ALA A 205 2.80 6.53 -7.65
N GLY A 206 3.85 5.80 -8.03
CA GLY A 206 4.53 4.84 -7.19
C GLY A 206 5.20 5.48 -5.98
N HIS A 207 5.84 6.65 -6.17
CA HIS A 207 6.37 7.45 -5.07
C HIS A 207 5.27 7.88 -4.09
N VAL A 208 4.12 8.34 -4.60
CA VAL A 208 3.00 8.76 -3.73
C VAL A 208 2.44 7.58 -2.93
N LEU A 209 2.34 6.39 -3.54
CA LEU A 209 1.88 5.18 -2.86
C LEU A 209 2.75 4.84 -1.64
N GLN A 210 4.07 5.08 -1.69
CA GLN A 210 4.95 4.83 -0.55
C GLN A 210 4.58 5.66 0.70
N PHE A 211 4.05 6.87 0.52
CA PHE A 211 3.52 7.66 1.65
C PHE A 211 2.27 7.04 2.24
N ALA A 212 1.38 6.47 1.41
CA ALA A 212 0.24 5.70 1.91
C ALA A 212 0.73 4.49 2.71
N TYR A 213 1.76 3.78 2.23
CA TYR A 213 2.31 2.59 2.89
C TYR A 213 2.95 2.94 4.23
N THR A 214 3.64 4.07 4.29
CA THR A 214 4.19 4.61 5.54
C THR A 214 3.07 4.92 6.54
N GLN A 215 1.98 5.57 6.12
CA GLN A 215 0.82 5.82 7.00
C GLN A 215 0.23 4.51 7.55
N MET A 216 0.15 3.46 6.74
CA MET A 216 -0.33 2.14 7.17
C MET A 216 0.62 1.48 8.18
N LEU A 217 1.94 1.58 7.96
CA LEU A 217 2.95 1.10 8.90
C LEU A 217 2.82 1.80 10.25
N LEU A 218 2.70 3.13 10.26
CA LEU A 218 2.56 3.90 11.49
C LEU A 218 1.28 3.54 12.24
N LEU A 219 0.16 3.37 11.52
CA LEU A 219 -1.07 2.85 12.13
C LEU A 219 -0.85 1.47 12.75
N ALA A 220 -0.19 0.55 12.04
CA ALA A 220 0.09 -0.80 12.53
C ALA A 220 0.93 -0.77 13.80
N TRP A 221 2.00 0.04 13.85
CA TRP A 221 2.82 0.22 15.05
C TRP A 221 2.00 0.71 16.25
N LEU A 222 1.18 1.74 16.04
CA LEU A 222 0.35 2.33 17.09
C LEU A 222 -0.74 1.35 17.58
N LEU A 223 -1.33 0.56 16.68
CA LEU A 223 -2.30 -0.48 17.03
C LEU A 223 -1.65 -1.64 17.80
N LEU A 224 -0.49 -2.12 17.36
CA LEU A 224 0.26 -3.17 18.06
C LEU A 224 0.70 -2.71 19.44
N MET A 225 1.18 -1.47 19.54
CA MET A 225 1.58 -0.89 20.81
C MET A 225 0.42 -0.88 21.81
N ASN A 226 -0.70 -0.29 21.43
CA ASN A 226 -1.89 -0.24 22.28
C ASN A 226 -2.43 -1.65 22.63
N SER A 227 -2.39 -2.58 21.68
CA SER A 227 -2.89 -3.96 21.89
C SER A 227 -1.94 -4.81 22.72
N SER A 228 -0.64 -4.47 22.77
CA SER A 228 0.35 -5.12 23.64
C SER A 228 0.33 -4.62 25.09
N GLY A 229 -0.58 -3.70 25.42
CA GLY A 229 -0.68 -3.07 26.75
C GLY A 229 0.34 -1.94 26.98
N ALA A 230 1.27 -1.72 26.05
CA ALA A 230 2.17 -0.57 26.10
C ALA A 230 1.38 0.72 25.81
N ARG A 231 1.71 1.80 26.53
CA ARG A 231 1.09 3.11 26.36
C ARG A 231 2.09 4.12 25.85
N LEU A 232 1.62 5.01 24.98
CA LEU A 232 2.38 6.18 24.57
C LEU A 232 2.29 7.26 25.66
N PRO A 233 3.40 7.92 26.01
CA PRO A 233 3.42 8.98 27.03
C PRO A 233 2.92 10.33 26.49
N VAL A 234 2.04 10.33 25.49
CA VAL A 234 1.56 11.54 24.82
C VAL A 234 0.06 11.49 24.58
N ALA A 235 -0.55 12.67 24.48
CA ALA A 235 -1.97 12.78 24.26
C ALA A 235 -2.36 12.28 22.85
N PRO A 236 -3.53 11.63 22.67
CA PRO A 236 -3.96 11.09 21.38
C PRO A 236 -4.02 12.12 20.23
N TYR A 237 -4.40 13.37 20.53
CA TYR A 237 -4.47 14.42 19.50
C TYR A 237 -3.09 14.78 18.91
N LEU A 238 -2.00 14.62 19.67
CA LEU A 238 -0.64 14.83 19.15
C LEU A 238 -0.26 13.72 18.17
N ILE A 239 -0.60 12.47 18.47
CA ILE A 239 -0.39 11.34 17.57
C ILE A 239 -1.19 11.51 16.28
N ASN A 240 -2.46 11.92 16.39
CA ASN A 240 -3.30 12.23 15.23
C ASN A 240 -2.70 13.39 14.40
N GLY A 241 -2.19 14.43 15.06
CA GLY A 241 -1.49 15.54 14.40
C GLY A 241 -0.26 15.06 13.63
N LEU A 242 0.55 14.17 14.21
CA LEU A 242 1.71 13.57 13.53
C LEU A 242 1.29 12.75 12.31
N LEU A 243 0.21 11.96 12.39
CA LEU A 243 -0.31 11.25 11.22
C LEU A 243 -0.76 12.21 10.13
N LEU A 244 -1.50 13.27 10.48
CA LEU A 244 -1.93 14.31 9.54
C LEU A 244 -0.76 15.03 8.87
N MET A 245 0.36 15.27 9.59
CA MET A 245 1.58 15.81 9.01
C MET A 245 2.18 14.92 7.92
N GLY A 246 1.85 13.63 7.91
CA GLY A 246 2.20 12.74 6.80
C GLY A 246 1.55 13.09 5.45
N LEU A 247 0.58 14.00 5.43
CA LEU A 247 0.05 14.57 4.19
C LEU A 247 0.95 15.65 3.59
N LEU A 248 1.86 16.25 4.36
CA LEU A 248 2.76 17.29 3.85
C LEU A 248 3.57 16.84 2.61
N PRO A 249 4.25 15.68 2.60
CA PRO A 249 4.93 15.22 1.39
C PRO A 249 3.97 14.94 0.23
N VAL A 250 2.75 14.45 0.51
CA VAL A 250 1.72 14.22 -0.52
C VAL A 250 1.26 15.54 -1.15
N LEU A 251 1.09 16.59 -0.36
CA LEU A 251 0.76 17.93 -0.87
C LEU A 251 1.90 18.51 -1.71
N TRP A 252 3.15 18.20 -1.36
CA TRP A 252 4.30 18.64 -2.14
C TRP A 252 4.36 18.04 -3.55
N VAL A 253 3.73 16.88 -3.77
CA VAL A 253 3.58 16.28 -5.11
C VAL A 253 2.87 17.24 -6.07
N ILE A 254 1.89 18.01 -5.59
CA ILE A 254 1.18 19.01 -6.40
C ILE A 254 2.17 20.06 -6.91
N VAL A 255 3.06 20.56 -6.04
CA VAL A 255 4.08 21.54 -6.41
C VAL A 255 5.02 20.97 -7.47
N ILE A 256 5.44 19.72 -7.31
CA ILE A 256 6.30 19.03 -8.28
C ILE A 256 5.64 18.97 -9.67
N TYR A 257 4.38 18.52 -9.76
CA TYR A 257 3.65 18.41 -11.02
C TYR A 257 3.29 19.75 -11.66
N LEU A 258 3.21 20.83 -10.87
CA LEU A 258 3.05 22.19 -11.40
C LEU A 258 4.37 22.81 -11.89
N SER A 259 5.52 22.28 -11.47
CA SER A 259 6.83 22.88 -11.72
C SER A 259 7.63 22.17 -12.82
N TYR A 260 7.40 20.87 -13.02
CA TYR A 260 8.23 20.04 -13.89
C TYR A 260 7.38 19.16 -14.82
N ASP A 261 7.91 18.93 -16.01
CA ASP A 261 7.33 17.99 -16.97
C ASP A 261 7.50 16.54 -16.48
N PRO A 262 6.48 15.65 -16.63
CA PRO A 262 6.56 14.26 -16.18
C PRO A 262 7.74 13.46 -16.74
N VAL A 263 8.28 13.81 -17.92
CA VAL A 263 9.44 13.13 -18.51
C VAL A 263 10.78 13.79 -18.20
N SER A 264 10.79 14.86 -17.41
CA SER A 264 12.00 15.64 -17.12
C SER A 264 12.91 14.98 -16.06
N ALA A 265 14.21 15.33 -16.09
CA ALA A 265 15.16 14.88 -15.08
C ALA A 265 14.92 15.56 -13.72
N GLU A 266 14.49 16.82 -13.73
CA GLU A 266 14.17 17.62 -12.56
C GLU A 266 13.01 17.01 -11.77
N MET A 267 11.97 16.52 -12.49
CA MET A 267 10.86 15.77 -11.92
C MET A 267 11.36 14.55 -11.12
N ARG A 268 12.26 13.75 -11.72
CA ARG A 268 12.86 12.58 -11.06
C ARG A 268 13.65 12.97 -9.83
N ILE A 269 14.50 14.00 -9.92
CA ILE A 269 15.30 14.50 -8.80
C ILE A 269 14.39 15.03 -7.68
N ALA A 270 13.33 15.75 -8.01
CA ALA A 270 12.38 16.29 -7.05
C ALA A 270 11.68 15.18 -6.26
N PHE A 271 11.21 14.13 -6.94
CA PHE A 271 10.65 12.95 -6.30
C PHE A 271 11.66 12.20 -5.42
N THR A 272 12.90 12.03 -5.89
CA THR A 272 13.97 11.42 -5.09
C THR A 272 14.22 12.20 -3.80
N ARG A 273 14.32 13.53 -3.88
CA ARG A 273 14.46 14.40 -2.68
C ARG A 273 13.23 14.32 -1.79
N LEU A 274 12.03 14.27 -2.37
CA LEU A 274 10.79 14.12 -1.62
C LEU A 274 10.78 12.81 -0.82
N MET A 275 11.31 11.71 -1.35
CA MET A 275 11.45 10.46 -0.58
C MET A 275 12.52 10.55 0.51
N GLN A 276 13.66 11.17 0.20
CA GLN A 276 14.76 11.31 1.15
C GLN A 276 14.34 12.02 2.44
N TYR A 277 13.47 13.04 2.33
CA TYR A 277 13.10 13.90 3.46
C TYR A 277 11.64 13.78 3.89
N GLY A 278 10.72 13.53 2.95
CA GLY A 278 9.28 13.62 3.17
C GLY A 278 8.69 12.54 4.07
N GLY A 279 9.17 11.30 3.95
CA GLY A 279 8.65 10.17 4.74
C GLY A 279 9.02 10.24 6.22
N GLY A 280 10.12 10.92 6.55
CA GLY A 280 10.64 11.01 7.92
C GLY A 280 9.80 11.85 8.88
N PHE A 281 9.07 12.85 8.36
CA PHE A 281 8.32 13.80 9.19
C PHE A 281 7.35 13.15 10.18
N PRO A 282 6.43 12.26 9.77
CA PRO A 282 5.59 11.53 10.72
C PRO A 282 6.30 10.32 11.31
N ALA A 283 7.15 9.64 10.54
CA ALA A 283 7.65 8.32 10.88
C ALA A 283 8.69 8.34 12.01
N ILE A 284 9.62 9.29 11.99
CA ILE A 284 10.67 9.43 12.99
C ILE A 284 10.08 9.73 14.38
N PRO A 285 9.26 10.79 14.59
CA PRO A 285 8.72 11.08 15.92
C PRO A 285 7.80 9.97 16.43
N ILE A 286 6.95 9.38 15.57
CA ILE A 286 6.12 8.24 15.98
C ILE A 286 6.99 7.04 16.36
N GLY A 287 7.99 6.69 15.54
CA GLY A 287 8.91 5.59 15.83
C GLY A 287 9.65 5.77 17.16
N LEU A 288 10.17 6.97 17.43
CA LEU A 288 10.82 7.29 18.71
C LEU A 288 9.87 7.18 19.90
N LEU A 289 8.63 7.66 19.76
CA LEU A 289 7.61 7.54 20.80
C LEU A 289 7.22 6.08 21.06
N VAL A 290 7.12 5.27 20.00
CA VAL A 290 6.85 3.83 20.08
C VAL A 290 8.00 3.12 20.79
N ILE A 291 9.25 3.36 20.40
CA ILE A 291 10.44 2.80 21.04
C ILE A 291 10.48 3.20 22.52
N TYR A 292 10.29 4.49 22.82
CA TYR A 292 10.28 4.98 24.19
C TYR A 292 9.21 4.29 25.04
N GLY A 293 7.98 4.18 24.54
CA GLY A 293 6.90 3.52 25.28
C GLY A 293 7.13 1.99 25.42
N LEU A 294 7.79 1.35 24.46
CA LEU A 294 8.24 -0.03 24.59
C LEU A 294 9.35 -0.21 25.64
N LEU A 295 10.28 0.74 25.75
CA LEU A 295 11.34 0.69 26.77
C LEU A 295 10.80 0.98 28.17
N ARG A 296 9.81 1.87 28.29
CA ARG A 296 9.16 2.24 29.56
C ARG A 296 8.14 1.22 30.05
N GLY A 297 7.49 0.50 29.14
CA GLY A 297 6.44 -0.47 29.47
C GLY A 297 7.02 -1.72 30.13
N ASN A 298 7.39 -1.66 31.41
CA ASN A 298 8.02 -2.76 32.13
C ASN A 298 7.03 -3.75 32.77
N ASP A 299 5.73 -3.60 32.47
CA ASP A 299 4.70 -4.38 33.15
C ASP A 299 4.62 -5.82 32.61
N LEU A 300 4.40 -6.75 33.55
CA LEU A 300 4.09 -8.16 33.37
C LEU A 300 3.06 -8.35 32.24
N CYS A 301 3.56 -8.44 31.01
CA CYS A 301 2.75 -8.52 29.82
C CYS A 301 1.98 -9.83 29.90
N ALA A 302 0.64 -9.77 29.90
CA ALA A 302 -0.21 -10.95 29.80
C ALA A 302 0.31 -11.84 28.66
N ALA A 303 0.24 -13.16 28.80
CA ALA A 303 0.84 -14.09 27.83
C ALA A 303 0.40 -13.80 26.39
N GLU A 304 -0.85 -13.35 26.21
CA GLU A 304 -1.48 -12.99 24.94
C GLU A 304 -0.90 -11.72 24.28
N ALA A 305 -0.30 -10.81 25.05
CA ALA A 305 0.25 -9.55 24.56
C ALA A 305 1.72 -9.67 24.11
N LYS A 306 2.43 -10.73 24.51
CA LYS A 306 3.83 -10.97 24.15
C LYS A 306 4.07 -11.07 22.63
N PRO A 307 3.28 -11.84 21.85
CA PRO A 307 3.50 -11.94 20.40
C PRO A 307 3.33 -10.60 19.68
N LEU A 308 2.36 -9.78 20.11
CA LEU A 308 2.11 -8.45 19.53
C LEU A 308 3.29 -7.50 19.78
N ARG A 309 3.86 -7.56 20.99
CA ARG A 309 5.03 -6.77 21.35
C ARG A 309 6.28 -7.22 20.60
N MET A 310 6.47 -8.52 20.41
CA MET A 310 7.57 -9.06 19.61
C MET A 310 7.44 -8.68 18.14
N ALA A 311 6.23 -8.75 17.56
CA ALA A 311 5.98 -8.30 16.20
C ALA A 311 6.34 -6.82 16.02
N LEU A 312 5.99 -5.97 17.00
CA LEU A 312 6.35 -4.56 16.97
C LEU A 312 7.87 -4.33 17.06
N TRP A 313 8.56 -5.03 17.96
CA TRP A 313 10.03 -4.98 18.02
C TRP A 313 10.69 -5.43 16.73
N MET A 314 10.25 -6.56 16.16
CA MET A 314 10.80 -7.05 14.90
C MET A 314 10.58 -6.06 13.77
N SER A 315 9.40 -5.42 13.70
CA SER A 315 9.12 -4.40 12.68
C SER A 315 9.94 -3.11 12.85
N LEU A 316 10.46 -2.81 14.04
CA LEU A 316 11.31 -1.64 14.29
C LEU A 316 12.80 -1.91 14.04
N LEU A 317 13.20 -3.19 14.10
CA LEU A 317 14.60 -3.62 13.98
C LEU A 317 14.96 -4.13 12.57
N LEU A 318 13.95 -4.54 11.79
CA LEU A 318 14.05 -4.94 10.38
C LEU A 318 13.74 -3.74 9.47
#